data_AF-A0A3B9DRT2-F1
#
_entry.id   AF-A0A3B9DRT2-F1
#
_cell.length_a   1.000
_cell.length_b   1.000
_cell.length_c   1.000
_cell.angle_alpha   90.00
_cell.angle_beta   90.00
_cell.angle_gamma   90.00
#
_symmetry.space_group_name_H-M   'P 1'
#
loop_
_entity.id
_entity.type
_entity.pdbx_description
1 polymer ?
#
loop_
_entity_poly.entity_id
_entity_poly.type
_entity_poly.pdbx_seq_one_letter_code
_entity_poly.pdbx_strand_id
1 'polypeptide(L)'
;MDVSLGAELAYLFSSVLFVVGLKRLQSPATARGGNRLAALAMLIAIVATLVDNQVLSWTGIAAGMVVGSLIGGLAARTVKMTDMPQLVGIFNGFGGGASALVAAAELVRVQSTNIDLGLGDGFTIAISCLIGTVTFSGSFVAFGKLQGVVSGNPITFPLQKTFSALLFLTILVLGTSMMGVFEIGALPALTVFSVFTTIALLLGVLLVIPIGGADMPVVISLLNSYSGLAASAAGFVIGNNVLIISGALVGAAGLILTMIMCKAMNRSLANVAFGAFGGETSSAAQIGSGDQTARSVDAEGAAMILAYAQSVVVVPGYGLAVAQAQHELRKAMDNLEERGVDVKYAIHPVAGRMPGHMNVLL
;
A
#
# COMPACT_ATOMS: atom_id res chain seq x y z
N MET A 1 10.32 21.72 -32.93
CA MET A 1 10.06 20.44 -32.26
C MET A 1 8.63 20.48 -31.81
N ASP A 2 7.79 19.59 -32.34
CA ASP A 2 6.40 19.48 -31.91
C ASP A 2 6.36 19.27 -30.39
N VAL A 3 5.51 20.04 -29.71
CA VAL A 3 5.39 20.03 -28.25
C VAL A 3 5.12 18.61 -27.72
N SER A 4 4.42 17.80 -28.52
CA SER A 4 4.14 16.38 -28.27
C SER A 4 5.39 15.50 -28.21
N LEU A 5 6.32 15.64 -29.15
CA LEU A 5 7.57 14.84 -29.14
C LEU A 5 8.43 15.19 -27.92
N GLY A 6 8.46 16.47 -27.52
CA GLY A 6 9.15 16.91 -26.32
C GLY A 6 8.56 16.27 -25.04
N ALA A 7 7.24 16.21 -24.95
CA ALA A 7 6.53 15.59 -23.83
C ALA A 7 6.76 14.07 -23.77
N GLU A 8 6.67 13.38 -24.90
CA GLU A 8 6.94 11.93 -24.98
C GLU A 8 8.37 11.57 -24.55
N LEU A 9 9.36 12.35 -24.98
CA LEU A 9 10.75 12.16 -24.56
C LEU A 9 10.93 12.45 -23.06
N ALA A 10 10.27 13.48 -22.53
CA ALA A 10 10.29 13.77 -21.10
C ALA A 10 9.65 12.66 -20.27
N TYR A 11 8.57 12.05 -20.77
CA TYR A 11 7.92 10.89 -20.19
C TYR A 11 8.83 9.65 -20.18
N LEU A 12 9.48 9.36 -21.31
CA LEU A 12 10.45 8.26 -21.39
C LEU A 12 11.60 8.48 -20.41
N PHE A 13 12.15 9.70 -20.36
CA PHE A 13 13.24 10.05 -19.46
C PHE A 13 12.83 9.93 -17.99
N SER A 14 11.64 10.43 -17.62
CA SER A 14 11.06 10.27 -16.29
C SER A 14 10.92 8.80 -15.89
N SER A 15 10.40 7.96 -16.80
CA SER A 15 10.28 6.51 -16.59
C SER A 15 11.62 5.85 -16.29
N VAL A 16 12.68 6.20 -17.03
CA VAL A 16 14.05 5.72 -16.77
C VAL A 16 14.54 6.16 -15.39
N LEU A 17 14.32 7.43 -15.02
CA LEU A 17 14.70 7.94 -13.71
C LEU A 17 13.96 7.25 -12.56
N PHE A 18 12.67 6.90 -12.72
CA PHE A 18 11.95 6.09 -11.74
C PHE A 18 12.61 4.72 -11.56
N VAL A 19 12.92 4.01 -12.65
CA VAL A 19 13.59 2.70 -12.60
C VAL A 19 14.94 2.80 -11.89
N VAL A 20 15.78 3.78 -12.26
CA VAL A 20 17.09 3.99 -11.64
C VAL A 20 16.95 4.40 -10.18
N GLY A 21 15.99 5.27 -9.87
CA GLY A 21 15.67 5.70 -8.50
C GLY A 21 15.35 4.51 -7.60
N LEU A 22 14.44 3.64 -8.04
CA LEU A 22 14.03 2.43 -7.33
C LEU A 22 15.17 1.42 -7.18
N LYS A 23 16.00 1.22 -8.22
CA LYS A 23 17.20 0.39 -8.12
C LYS A 23 18.16 0.89 -7.03
N ARG A 24 18.32 2.21 -6.92
CA ARG A 24 19.19 2.82 -5.89
C ARG A 24 18.59 2.77 -4.49
N LEU A 25 17.28 2.55 -4.34
CA LEU A 25 16.66 2.33 -3.03
C LEU A 25 17.00 0.97 -2.41
N GLN A 26 17.53 0.02 -3.19
CA GLN A 26 17.88 -1.32 -2.71
C GLN A 26 19.13 -1.35 -1.81
N SER A 27 19.97 -0.31 -1.82
CA SER A 27 21.16 -0.21 -0.97
C SER A 27 21.09 1.03 -0.07
N PRO A 28 21.36 0.89 1.25
CA PRO A 28 21.41 2.02 2.17
C PRO A 28 22.33 3.16 1.70
N ALA A 29 23.49 2.81 1.11
CA ALA A 29 24.47 3.80 0.63
C ALA A 29 23.92 4.71 -0.48
N THR A 30 23.00 4.20 -1.30
CA THR A 30 22.44 4.93 -2.45
C THR A 30 20.99 5.40 -2.25
N ALA A 31 20.32 4.97 -1.17
CA ALA A 31 18.89 5.17 -0.97
C ALA A 31 18.48 6.65 -1.00
N ARG A 32 19.23 7.53 -0.34
CA ARG A 32 18.96 8.99 -0.36
C ARG A 32 19.01 9.58 -1.76
N GLY A 33 19.99 9.14 -2.56
CA GLY A 33 20.14 9.56 -3.96
C GLY A 33 19.03 8.98 -4.85
N GLY A 34 18.64 7.73 -4.62
CA GLY A 34 17.52 7.09 -5.30
C GLY A 34 16.20 7.83 -5.10
N ASN A 35 15.90 8.22 -3.86
CA ASN A 35 14.68 8.98 -3.55
C ASN A 35 14.66 10.35 -4.24
N ARG A 36 15.79 11.07 -4.26
CA ARG A 36 15.90 12.36 -4.97
C ARG A 36 15.69 12.22 -6.48
N LEU A 37 16.20 11.14 -7.08
CA LEU A 37 15.97 10.85 -8.51
C LEU A 37 14.50 10.57 -8.81
N ALA A 38 13.81 9.80 -7.96
CA ALA A 38 12.38 9.56 -8.11
C ALA A 38 11.55 10.85 -7.97
N ALA A 39 11.91 11.74 -7.04
CA ALA A 39 11.27 13.05 -6.91
C ALA A 39 11.48 13.93 -8.15
N LEU A 40 12.70 13.93 -8.71
CA LEU A 40 12.99 14.63 -9.96
C LEU A 40 12.21 14.04 -11.15
N ALA A 41 12.11 12.71 -11.25
CA ALA A 41 11.32 12.02 -12.26
C ALA A 41 9.85 12.48 -12.22
N MET A 42 9.26 12.52 -11.02
CA MET A 42 7.89 12.99 -10.82
C MET A 42 7.72 14.46 -11.23
N LEU A 43 8.67 15.33 -10.87
CA LEU A 43 8.64 16.75 -11.27
C LEU A 43 8.65 16.90 -12.80
N ILE A 44 9.53 16.16 -13.49
CA ILE A 44 9.63 16.17 -14.95
C ILE A 44 8.30 15.72 -15.58
N ALA A 45 7.70 14.64 -15.07
CA ALA A 45 6.42 14.14 -15.57
C ALA A 45 5.29 15.16 -15.40
N ILE A 46 5.19 15.82 -14.23
CA ILE A 46 4.19 16.86 -13.97
C ILE A 46 4.37 18.02 -14.96
N VAL A 47 5.59 18.52 -15.12
CA VAL A 47 5.87 19.65 -16.02
C VAL A 47 5.56 19.28 -17.47
N ALA A 48 5.94 18.08 -17.92
CA ALA A 48 5.63 17.60 -19.27
C ALA A 48 4.10 17.55 -19.50
N THR A 49 3.33 16.98 -18.57
CA THR A 49 1.86 16.91 -18.67
C THR A 49 1.19 18.27 -18.75
N LEU A 50 1.71 19.27 -18.00
CA LEU A 50 1.18 20.64 -18.00
C LEU A 50 1.47 21.38 -19.30
N VAL A 51 2.58 21.07 -19.98
CA VAL A 51 2.98 21.72 -21.23
C VAL A 51 2.31 21.09 -22.45
N ASP A 52 2.10 19.77 -22.43
CA ASP A 52 1.57 18.99 -23.55
C ASP A 52 0.06 19.13 -23.74
N ASN A 53 -0.70 19.18 -22.64
CA ASN A 53 -2.15 19.27 -22.71
C ASN A 53 -2.63 20.72 -22.86
N GLN A 54 -3.66 20.94 -23.69
CA GLN A 54 -4.44 22.19 -23.64
C GLN A 54 -5.27 22.20 -22.35
N VAL A 55 -4.60 22.60 -21.25
CA VAL A 55 -5.17 22.65 -19.90
C VAL A 55 -6.45 23.49 -19.90
N LEU A 56 -7.60 22.83 -19.69
CA LEU A 56 -8.92 23.46 -19.63
C LEU A 56 -9.05 24.47 -18.48
N SER A 57 -8.34 24.25 -17.36
CA SER A 57 -8.35 25.15 -16.20
C SER A 57 -7.06 25.07 -15.38
N TRP A 58 -6.19 26.07 -15.54
CA TRP A 58 -4.97 26.21 -14.75
C TRP A 58 -5.26 26.42 -13.26
N THR A 59 -6.38 27.07 -12.94
CA THR A 59 -6.78 27.36 -11.56
C THR A 59 -7.16 26.09 -10.80
N GLY A 60 -7.94 25.20 -11.43
CA GLY A 60 -8.33 23.93 -10.81
C GLY A 60 -7.13 23.01 -10.57
N ILE A 61 -6.23 22.88 -11.54
CA ILE A 61 -5.02 22.07 -11.39
C ILE A 61 -4.10 22.64 -10.33
N ALA A 62 -3.84 23.95 -10.35
CA ALA A 62 -2.98 24.60 -9.35
C ALA A 62 -3.57 24.48 -7.93
N ALA A 63 -4.88 24.71 -7.77
CA ALA A 63 -5.55 24.56 -6.48
C ALA A 63 -5.44 23.12 -5.95
N GLY A 64 -5.73 22.12 -6.79
CA GLY A 64 -5.60 20.70 -6.43
C GLY A 64 -4.18 20.31 -6.03
N MET A 65 -3.17 20.72 -6.81
CA MET A 65 -1.76 20.46 -6.49
C MET A 65 -1.34 21.12 -5.17
N VAL A 66 -1.71 22.39 -4.94
CA VAL A 66 -1.34 23.11 -3.72
C VAL A 66 -2.02 22.50 -2.50
N VAL A 67 -3.34 22.27 -2.56
CA VAL A 67 -4.09 21.71 -1.43
C VAL A 67 -3.63 20.28 -1.12
N GLY A 68 -3.50 19.43 -2.15
CA GLY A 68 -3.03 18.05 -1.99
C GLY A 68 -1.61 17.97 -1.43
N SER A 69 -0.68 18.76 -1.98
CA SER A 69 0.71 18.79 -1.52
C SER A 69 0.84 19.34 -0.11
N LEU A 70 0.02 20.33 0.26
CA LEU A 70 0.00 20.89 1.61
C LEU A 70 -0.51 19.86 2.63
N ILE A 71 -1.66 19.23 2.37
CA ILE A 71 -2.24 18.22 3.26
C ILE A 71 -1.27 17.03 3.40
N GLY A 72 -0.80 16.48 2.29
CA GLY A 72 0.12 15.34 2.29
C GLY A 72 1.47 15.68 2.93
N GLY A 73 2.03 16.86 2.62
CA GLY A 73 3.30 17.32 3.18
C GLY A 73 3.23 17.61 4.68
N LEU A 74 2.14 18.17 5.17
CA LEU A 74 1.91 18.37 6.60
C LEU A 74 1.77 17.03 7.32
N ALA A 75 0.92 16.13 6.82
CA ALA A 75 0.74 14.80 7.40
C ALA A 75 2.07 14.02 7.47
N ALA A 76 2.86 14.03 6.40
CA ALA A 76 4.16 13.35 6.36
C ALA A 76 5.21 13.92 7.32
N ARG A 77 5.09 15.20 7.72
CA ARG A 77 6.04 15.85 8.64
C ARG A 77 5.63 15.74 10.10
N THR A 78 4.35 15.53 10.41
CA THR A 78 3.84 15.54 11.79
C THR A 78 3.58 14.14 12.35
N VAL A 79 3.47 13.12 11.50
CA VAL A 79 3.26 11.73 11.92
C VAL A 79 4.52 11.16 12.60
N LYS A 80 4.32 10.46 13.72
CA LYS A 80 5.39 9.77 14.45
C LYS A 80 5.88 8.54 13.69
N MET A 81 7.15 8.17 13.85
CA MET A 81 7.73 7.01 13.14
C MET A 81 7.04 5.68 13.48
N THR A 82 6.47 5.53 14.69
CA THR A 82 5.66 4.36 15.07
C THR A 82 4.37 4.23 14.27
N ASP A 83 3.85 5.36 13.79
CA ASP A 83 2.58 5.51 13.12
C ASP A 83 2.80 5.59 11.58
N MET A 84 4.03 5.38 11.11
CA MET A 84 4.35 5.35 9.69
C MET A 84 3.53 4.31 8.89
N PRO A 85 3.24 3.08 9.39
CA PRO A 85 2.50 2.08 8.61
C PRO A 85 1.12 2.57 8.14
N GLN A 86 0.37 3.22 9.02
CA GLN A 86 -0.98 3.71 8.72
C GLN A 86 -0.97 4.93 7.78
N LEU A 87 0.05 5.79 7.86
CA LEU A 87 0.24 6.88 6.91
C LEU A 87 0.52 6.35 5.50
N VAL A 88 1.38 5.32 5.38
CA VAL A 88 1.63 4.65 4.10
C VAL A 88 0.33 4.04 3.56
N GLY A 89 -0.45 3.39 4.43
CA GLY A 89 -1.77 2.85 4.06
C GLY A 89 -2.68 3.91 3.44
N ILE A 90 -2.89 5.05 4.12
CA ILE A 90 -3.82 6.08 3.62
C ILE A 90 -3.32 6.74 2.32
N PHE A 91 -2.01 6.94 2.16
CA PHE A 91 -1.43 7.49 0.92
C PHE A 91 -1.64 6.55 -0.28
N ASN A 92 -1.48 5.23 -0.10
CA ASN A 92 -1.80 4.26 -1.14
C ASN A 92 -3.29 4.28 -1.49
N GLY A 93 -4.15 4.45 -0.47
CA GLY A 93 -5.58 4.66 -0.67
C GLY A 93 -5.86 5.82 -1.62
N PHE A 94 -5.30 7.00 -1.35
CA PHE A 94 -5.45 8.17 -2.23
C PHE A 94 -4.90 7.95 -3.64
N GLY A 95 -3.80 7.20 -3.81
CA GLY A 95 -3.29 6.82 -5.14
C GLY A 95 -4.28 5.95 -5.93
N GLY A 96 -4.89 4.96 -5.26
CA GLY A 96 -5.98 4.16 -5.85
C GLY A 96 -7.21 5.00 -6.19
N GLY A 97 -7.64 5.88 -5.27
CA GLY A 97 -8.75 6.80 -5.49
C GLY A 97 -8.53 7.75 -6.66
N ALA A 98 -7.32 8.30 -6.81
CA ALA A 98 -6.96 9.12 -7.96
C ALA A 98 -7.08 8.35 -9.29
N SER A 99 -6.66 7.09 -9.32
CA SER A 99 -6.81 6.23 -10.51
C SER A 99 -8.28 5.99 -10.87
N ALA A 100 -9.13 5.75 -9.87
CA ALA A 100 -10.57 5.62 -10.08
C ALA A 100 -11.22 6.93 -10.57
N LEU A 101 -10.76 8.08 -10.10
CA LEU A 101 -11.21 9.38 -10.60
C LEU A 101 -10.78 9.64 -12.04
N VAL A 102 -9.58 9.20 -12.44
CA VAL A 102 -9.15 9.24 -13.86
C VAL A 102 -10.07 8.39 -14.73
N ALA A 103 -10.42 7.17 -14.29
CA ALA A 103 -11.37 6.32 -15.00
C ALA A 103 -12.76 6.96 -15.12
N ALA A 104 -13.24 7.62 -14.06
CA ALA A 104 -14.51 8.34 -14.07
C ALA A 104 -14.48 9.54 -15.03
N ALA A 105 -13.39 10.32 -15.02
CA ALA A 105 -13.21 11.46 -15.90
C ALA A 105 -13.20 11.05 -17.37
N GLU A 106 -12.55 9.93 -17.70
CA GLU A 106 -12.51 9.43 -19.08
C GLU A 106 -13.88 8.93 -19.54
N LEU A 107 -14.63 8.24 -18.69
CA LEU A 107 -16.00 7.84 -19.03
C LEU A 107 -16.90 9.04 -19.34
N VAL A 108 -16.81 10.10 -18.53
CA VAL A 108 -17.55 11.36 -18.76
C VAL A 108 -17.11 12.01 -20.07
N ARG A 109 -15.80 12.03 -20.36
CA ARG A 109 -15.26 12.56 -21.62
C ARG A 109 -15.86 11.82 -22.82
N VAL A 110 -15.76 10.49 -22.84
CA VAL A 110 -16.24 9.64 -23.95
C VAL A 110 -17.74 9.87 -24.20
N GLN A 111 -18.55 9.87 -23.14
CA GLN A 111 -20.00 10.15 -23.23
C GLN A 111 -20.29 11.55 -23.77
N SER A 112 -19.56 12.57 -23.32
CA SER A 112 -19.77 13.96 -23.78
C SER A 112 -19.42 14.16 -25.25
N THR A 113 -18.47 13.37 -25.76
CA THR A 113 -18.02 13.44 -27.16
C THR A 113 -18.80 12.52 -28.12
N ASN A 114 -19.76 11.73 -27.62
CA ASN A 114 -20.47 10.69 -28.39
C ASN A 114 -19.53 9.75 -29.16
N ILE A 115 -18.35 9.47 -28.59
CA ILE A 115 -17.43 8.48 -29.14
C ILE A 115 -17.88 7.12 -28.61
N ASP A 116 -18.02 6.14 -29.49
CA ASP A 116 -18.32 4.77 -29.07
C ASP A 116 -17.15 4.22 -28.25
N LEU A 117 -17.50 3.66 -27.10
CA LEU A 117 -16.53 3.13 -26.16
C LEU A 117 -16.00 1.79 -26.69
N GLY A 118 -14.75 1.78 -27.14
CA GLY A 118 -14.11 0.55 -27.62
C GLY A 118 -13.99 -0.49 -26.50
N LEU A 119 -14.00 -1.78 -26.86
CA LEU A 119 -13.81 -2.89 -25.91
C LEU A 119 -12.57 -2.70 -25.01
N GLY A 120 -11.48 -2.17 -25.57
CA GLY A 120 -10.24 -1.89 -24.85
C GLY A 120 -10.36 -0.75 -23.83
N ASP A 121 -11.04 0.34 -24.20
CA ASP A 121 -11.21 1.51 -23.34
C ASP A 121 -12.14 1.18 -22.17
N GLY A 122 -13.23 0.45 -22.44
CA GLY A 122 -14.16 0.04 -21.38
C GLY A 122 -13.52 -0.94 -20.40
N PHE A 123 -12.63 -1.81 -20.89
CA PHE A 123 -11.87 -2.73 -20.04
C PHE A 123 -10.89 -1.99 -19.13
N THR A 124 -10.12 -1.04 -19.68
CA THR A 124 -9.13 -0.27 -18.91
C THR A 124 -9.81 0.66 -17.89
N ILE A 125 -10.93 1.28 -18.24
CA ILE A 125 -11.77 2.07 -17.31
C ILE A 125 -12.29 1.18 -16.18
N ALA A 126 -12.88 0.02 -16.50
CA ALA A 126 -13.44 -0.89 -15.51
C ALA A 126 -12.37 -1.40 -14.53
N ILE A 127 -11.21 -1.86 -15.04
CA ILE A 127 -10.11 -2.33 -14.18
C ILE A 127 -9.50 -1.21 -13.35
N SER A 128 -9.26 -0.03 -13.93
CA SER A 128 -8.70 1.11 -13.20
C SER A 128 -9.63 1.53 -12.05
N CYS A 129 -10.93 1.62 -12.32
CA CYS A 129 -11.93 1.93 -11.29
C CYS A 129 -12.03 0.83 -10.23
N LEU A 130 -12.08 -0.45 -10.63
CA LEU A 130 -12.18 -1.58 -9.69
C LEU A 130 -11.00 -1.62 -8.74
N ILE A 131 -9.78 -1.68 -9.28
CA ILE A 131 -8.57 -1.79 -8.46
C ILE A 131 -8.40 -0.50 -7.64
N GLY A 132 -8.65 0.67 -8.22
CA GLY A 132 -8.53 1.96 -7.55
C GLY A 132 -9.46 2.10 -6.34
N THR A 133 -10.74 1.78 -6.51
CA THR A 133 -11.75 1.89 -5.43
C THR A 133 -11.57 0.84 -4.33
N VAL A 134 -11.26 -0.42 -4.70
CA VAL A 134 -10.91 -1.47 -3.73
C VAL A 134 -9.68 -1.08 -2.92
N THR A 135 -8.68 -0.49 -3.58
CA THR A 135 -7.47 0.02 -2.90
C THR A 135 -7.81 1.15 -1.96
N PHE A 136 -8.63 2.11 -2.41
CA PHE A 136 -9.05 3.25 -1.60
C PHE A 136 -9.78 2.78 -0.33
N SER A 137 -10.90 2.08 -0.45
CA SER A 137 -11.69 1.68 0.72
C SER A 137 -10.95 0.68 1.62
N GLY A 138 -10.24 -0.29 1.04
CA GLY A 138 -9.41 -1.23 1.78
C GLY A 138 -8.32 -0.54 2.61
N SER A 139 -7.69 0.49 2.05
CA SER A 139 -6.64 1.26 2.73
C SER A 139 -7.18 2.05 3.92
N PHE A 140 -8.40 2.60 3.81
CA PHE A 140 -9.06 3.28 4.93
C PHE A 140 -9.43 2.31 6.06
N VAL A 141 -9.84 1.08 5.76
CA VAL A 141 -10.06 0.04 6.78
C VAL A 141 -8.73 -0.35 7.45
N ALA A 142 -7.68 -0.54 6.67
CA ALA A 142 -6.35 -0.86 7.20
C ALA A 142 -5.81 0.27 8.11
N PHE A 143 -5.97 1.53 7.69
CA PHE A 143 -5.66 2.71 8.49
C PHE A 143 -6.46 2.69 9.80
N GLY A 144 -7.79 2.50 9.73
CA GLY A 144 -8.66 2.50 10.91
C GLY A 144 -8.26 1.43 11.94
N LYS A 145 -7.85 0.24 11.48
CA LYS A 145 -7.38 -0.84 12.34
C LYS A 145 -6.06 -0.55 13.03
N LEU A 146 -5.12 0.09 12.33
CA LEU A 146 -3.82 0.43 12.88
C LEU A 146 -3.88 1.61 13.86
N GLN A 147 -4.74 2.59 13.56
CA GLN A 147 -5.01 3.74 14.41
C GLN A 147 -5.84 3.37 15.66
N GLY A 148 -6.46 2.17 15.67
CA GLY A 148 -7.32 1.72 16.76
C GLY A 148 -8.74 2.30 16.74
N VAL A 149 -9.12 2.98 15.66
CA VAL A 149 -10.51 3.44 15.43
C VAL A 149 -11.43 2.26 15.08
N VAL A 150 -10.88 1.26 14.38
CA VAL A 150 -11.52 -0.02 14.09
C VAL A 150 -10.82 -1.10 14.91
N SER A 151 -11.58 -2.09 15.40
CA SER A 151 -11.00 -3.22 16.13
C SER A 151 -9.89 -3.91 15.32
N GLY A 152 -8.75 -4.15 15.98
CA GLY A 152 -7.66 -4.94 15.41
C GLY A 152 -8.00 -6.43 15.28
N ASN A 153 -9.07 -6.92 15.90
CA ASN A 153 -9.50 -8.31 15.76
C ASN A 153 -10.18 -8.52 14.39
N PRO A 154 -10.04 -9.71 13.78
CA PRO A 154 -10.86 -10.13 12.65
C PRO A 154 -12.36 -9.90 12.91
N ILE A 155 -13.03 -9.14 12.04
CA ILE A 155 -14.48 -8.97 12.08
C ILE A 155 -15.07 -9.77 10.92
N THR A 156 -15.84 -10.81 11.25
CA THR A 156 -16.45 -11.73 10.28
C THR A 156 -17.95 -11.84 10.51
N PHE A 157 -18.68 -12.24 9.47
CA PHE A 157 -20.13 -12.51 9.57
C PHE A 157 -20.52 -13.75 8.76
N PRO A 158 -21.68 -14.38 9.07
CA PRO A 158 -22.13 -15.57 8.35
C PRO A 158 -22.25 -15.32 6.84
N LEU A 159 -21.82 -16.28 6.02
CA LEU A 159 -21.85 -16.21 4.54
C LEU A 159 -21.01 -15.09 3.91
N GLN A 160 -20.07 -14.48 4.63
CA GLN A 160 -19.22 -13.41 4.10
C GLN A 160 -18.48 -13.79 2.80
N LYS A 161 -18.00 -15.04 2.68
CA LYS A 161 -17.39 -15.57 1.43
C LYS A 161 -18.35 -15.48 0.26
N THR A 162 -19.54 -16.03 0.43
CA THR A 162 -20.60 -16.08 -0.58
C THR A 162 -21.04 -14.68 -0.96
N PHE A 163 -21.24 -13.80 0.03
CA PHE A 163 -21.62 -12.41 -0.22
C PHE A 163 -20.54 -11.65 -1.00
N SER A 164 -19.27 -11.77 -0.59
CA SER A 164 -18.15 -11.12 -1.28
C SER A 164 -17.96 -11.66 -2.71
N ALA A 165 -18.14 -12.97 -2.91
CA ALA A 165 -18.09 -13.59 -4.22
C ALA A 165 -19.24 -13.12 -5.14
N LEU A 166 -20.44 -12.95 -4.58
CA LEU A 166 -21.58 -12.43 -5.33
C LEU A 166 -21.37 -10.98 -5.75
N LEU A 167 -20.86 -10.12 -4.84
CA LEU A 167 -20.50 -8.74 -5.19
C LEU A 167 -19.42 -8.70 -6.29
N PHE A 168 -18.40 -9.55 -6.20
CA PHE A 168 -17.38 -9.65 -7.23
C PHE A 168 -17.96 -10.09 -8.58
N LEU A 169 -18.86 -11.07 -8.59
CA LEU A 169 -19.54 -11.49 -9.82
C LEU A 169 -20.43 -10.38 -10.40
N THR A 170 -21.14 -9.63 -9.55
CA THR A 170 -21.90 -8.45 -9.98
C THR A 170 -20.99 -7.39 -10.59
N ILE A 171 -19.83 -7.13 -10.00
CA ILE A 171 -18.81 -6.23 -10.58
C ILE A 171 -18.37 -6.72 -11.95
N LEU A 172 -18.14 -8.02 -12.16
CA LEU A 172 -17.76 -8.55 -13.48
C LEU A 172 -18.87 -8.34 -14.52
N VAL A 173 -20.14 -8.53 -14.15
CA VAL A 173 -21.29 -8.28 -15.03
C VAL A 173 -21.39 -6.78 -15.37
N LEU A 174 -21.28 -5.89 -14.39
CA LEU A 174 -21.30 -4.44 -14.63
C LEU A 174 -20.07 -3.96 -15.42
N GLY A 175 -18.90 -4.56 -15.20
CA GLY A 175 -17.68 -4.22 -15.95
C GLY A 175 -17.76 -4.67 -17.41
N THR A 176 -18.33 -5.85 -17.68
CA THR A 176 -18.53 -6.33 -19.04
C THR A 176 -19.59 -5.52 -19.80
N SER A 177 -20.61 -5.00 -19.13
CA SER A 177 -21.53 -4.04 -19.76
C SER A 177 -20.86 -2.69 -20.07
N MET A 178 -19.98 -2.21 -19.19
CA MET A 178 -19.17 -1.02 -19.44
C MET A 178 -18.19 -1.18 -20.62
N MET A 179 -17.84 -2.41 -20.99
CA MET A 179 -17.04 -2.72 -22.18
C MET A 179 -17.88 -2.66 -23.48
N GLY A 180 -19.18 -2.41 -23.41
CA GLY A 180 -20.07 -2.41 -24.58
C GLY A 180 -20.40 -3.82 -25.09
N VAL A 181 -20.14 -4.88 -24.31
CA VAL A 181 -20.45 -6.26 -24.69
C VAL A 181 -21.96 -6.50 -24.68
N PHE A 182 -22.65 -5.91 -23.72
CA PHE A 182 -24.12 -5.90 -23.62
C PHE A 182 -24.58 -4.70 -22.81
N GLU A 183 -25.83 -4.30 -22.98
CA GLU A 183 -26.45 -3.23 -22.21
C GLU A 183 -27.30 -3.80 -21.06
N ILE A 184 -27.30 -3.13 -19.91
CA ILE A 184 -28.12 -3.50 -18.75
C ILE A 184 -29.36 -2.61 -18.75
N GLY A 185 -30.38 -3.05 -19.50
CA GLY A 185 -31.60 -2.26 -19.71
C GLY A 185 -31.30 -0.90 -20.37
N ALA A 186 -32.21 0.06 -20.21
CA ALA A 186 -32.03 1.43 -20.70
C ALA A 186 -31.33 2.36 -19.67
N LEU A 187 -30.43 1.80 -18.84
CA LEU A 187 -29.74 2.56 -17.81
C LEU A 187 -28.61 3.41 -18.42
N PRO A 188 -28.46 4.69 -18.03
CA PRO A 188 -27.31 5.50 -18.43
C PRO A 188 -26.00 4.87 -17.97
N ALA A 189 -24.96 4.92 -18.81
CA ALA A 189 -23.66 4.33 -18.50
C ALA A 189 -23.01 4.94 -17.24
N LEU A 190 -23.26 6.23 -16.94
CA LEU A 190 -22.81 6.84 -15.68
C LEU A 190 -23.47 6.21 -14.44
N THR A 191 -24.73 5.78 -14.54
CA THR A 191 -25.44 5.06 -13.48
C THR A 191 -24.81 3.69 -13.26
N VAL A 192 -24.56 2.95 -14.34
CA VAL A 192 -23.87 1.64 -14.28
C VAL A 192 -22.50 1.79 -13.62
N PHE A 193 -21.72 2.79 -14.03
CA PHE A 193 -20.42 3.11 -13.43
C PHE A 193 -20.51 3.47 -11.95
N SER A 194 -21.51 4.27 -11.56
CA SER A 194 -21.69 4.68 -10.16
C SER A 194 -22.05 3.50 -9.26
N VAL A 195 -22.91 2.59 -9.74
CA VAL A 195 -23.25 1.34 -9.04
C VAL A 195 -22.03 0.43 -8.95
N PHE A 196 -21.30 0.25 -10.05
CA PHE A 196 -20.03 -0.49 -10.09
C PHE A 196 -19.04 0.02 -9.04
N THR A 197 -18.81 1.34 -9.03
CA THR A 197 -17.91 2.03 -8.09
C THR A 197 -18.33 1.80 -6.64
N THR A 198 -19.63 1.91 -6.36
CA THR A 198 -20.17 1.72 -5.00
C THR A 198 -19.97 0.28 -4.51
N ILE A 199 -20.25 -0.70 -5.38
CA ILE A 199 -20.04 -2.12 -5.05
C ILE A 199 -18.54 -2.42 -4.87
N ALA A 200 -17.68 -1.84 -5.69
CA ALA A 200 -16.23 -2.00 -5.57
C ALA A 200 -15.65 -1.37 -4.29
N LEU A 201 -16.16 -0.20 -3.88
CA LEU A 201 -15.85 0.39 -2.57
C LEU A 201 -16.27 -0.55 -1.43
N LEU A 202 -17.48 -1.10 -1.49
CA LEU A 202 -17.97 -2.06 -0.49
C LEU A 202 -17.10 -3.33 -0.48
N LEU A 203 -16.72 -3.85 -1.65
CA LEU A 203 -15.85 -5.01 -1.77
C LEU A 203 -14.49 -4.75 -1.09
N GLY A 204 -13.87 -3.59 -1.30
CA GLY A 204 -12.60 -3.28 -0.63
C GLY A 204 -12.71 -3.25 0.90
N VAL A 205 -13.83 -2.77 1.45
CA VAL A 205 -14.11 -2.87 2.89
C VAL A 205 -14.19 -4.34 3.33
N LEU A 206 -14.99 -5.14 2.61
CA LEU A 206 -15.26 -6.55 2.94
C LEU A 206 -14.04 -7.46 2.81
N LEU A 207 -13.08 -7.10 1.95
CA LEU A 207 -11.82 -7.83 1.79
C LEU A 207 -10.85 -7.58 2.96
N VAL A 208 -10.83 -6.37 3.55
CA VAL A 208 -9.86 -6.00 4.60
C VAL A 208 -10.43 -6.16 6.02
N ILE A 209 -11.75 -6.03 6.20
CA ILE A 209 -12.40 -6.14 7.51
C ILE A 209 -12.21 -7.50 8.24
N PRO A 210 -12.07 -8.66 7.58
CA PRO A 210 -11.82 -9.92 8.29
C PRO A 210 -10.34 -10.11 8.64
N ILE A 211 -9.40 -9.33 8.08
CA ILE A 211 -7.97 -9.55 8.30
C ILE A 211 -7.56 -9.01 9.68
N GLY A 212 -6.73 -9.74 10.44
CA GLY A 212 -6.30 -9.31 11.77
C GLY A 212 -5.28 -8.15 11.75
N GLY A 213 -5.22 -7.38 12.83
CA GLY A 213 -4.30 -6.25 13.02
C GLY A 213 -2.82 -6.62 12.87
N ALA A 214 -2.46 -7.84 13.28
CA ALA A 214 -1.10 -8.38 13.13
C ALA A 214 -0.71 -8.61 11.65
N ASP A 215 -1.69 -8.86 10.77
CA ASP A 215 -1.48 -9.11 9.34
C ASP A 215 -1.65 -7.85 8.48
N MET A 216 -2.11 -6.73 9.07
CA MET A 216 -2.26 -5.44 8.39
C MET A 216 -1.01 -4.98 7.61
N PRO A 217 0.23 -5.22 8.06
CA PRO A 217 1.41 -4.84 7.28
C PRO A 217 1.44 -5.50 5.89
N VAL A 218 1.02 -6.77 5.80
CA VAL A 218 0.92 -7.50 4.53
C VAL A 218 -0.19 -6.92 3.67
N VAL A 219 -1.32 -6.57 4.28
CA VAL A 219 -2.45 -5.92 3.58
C VAL A 219 -2.02 -4.58 2.98
N ILE A 220 -1.32 -3.74 3.73
CA ILE A 220 -0.83 -2.45 3.22
C ILE A 220 0.11 -2.64 2.03
N SER A 221 1.01 -3.63 2.10
CA SER A 221 1.90 -3.96 0.99
C SER A 221 1.13 -4.48 -0.23
N LEU A 222 0.09 -5.28 -0.04
CA LEU A 222 -0.78 -5.75 -1.12
C LEU A 222 -1.55 -4.59 -1.76
N LEU A 223 -2.15 -3.71 -0.95
CA LEU A 223 -2.87 -2.53 -1.42
C LEU A 223 -1.93 -1.51 -2.10
N ASN A 224 -0.66 -1.43 -1.69
CA ASN A 224 0.36 -0.66 -2.41
C ASN A 224 0.56 -1.20 -3.83
N SER A 225 0.61 -2.52 -3.99
CA SER A 225 0.67 -3.12 -5.32
C SER A 225 -0.57 -2.78 -6.14
N TYR A 226 -1.75 -2.89 -5.54
CA TYR A 226 -3.00 -2.56 -6.23
C TYR A 226 -3.04 -1.09 -6.64
N SER A 227 -2.55 -0.16 -5.82
CA SER A 227 -2.40 1.25 -6.23
C SER A 227 -1.51 1.39 -7.48
N GLY A 228 -0.40 0.63 -7.57
CA GLY A 228 0.46 0.62 -8.74
C GLY A 228 -0.24 0.06 -9.99
N LEU A 229 -0.96 -1.06 -9.85
CA LEU A 229 -1.74 -1.67 -10.93
C LEU A 229 -2.88 -0.74 -11.40
N ALA A 230 -3.57 -0.06 -10.47
CA ALA A 230 -4.61 0.92 -10.78
C ALA A 230 -4.03 2.12 -11.54
N ALA A 231 -2.85 2.61 -11.13
CA ALA A 231 -2.15 3.69 -11.83
C ALA A 231 -1.71 3.27 -13.24
N SER A 232 -1.25 2.02 -13.41
CA SER A 232 -0.91 1.48 -14.73
C SER A 232 -2.14 1.38 -15.63
N ALA A 233 -3.25 0.89 -15.08
CA ALA A 233 -4.54 0.86 -15.79
C ALA A 233 -5.02 2.27 -16.14
N ALA A 234 -4.93 3.24 -15.23
CA ALA A 234 -5.23 4.64 -15.50
C ALA A 234 -4.30 5.21 -16.61
N GLY A 235 -3.03 4.79 -16.64
CA GLY A 235 -2.12 5.10 -17.73
C GLY A 235 -2.61 4.60 -19.08
N PHE A 236 -3.15 3.38 -19.16
CA PHE A 236 -3.80 2.89 -20.38
C PHE A 236 -5.06 3.67 -20.74
N VAL A 237 -5.88 4.02 -19.74
CA VAL A 237 -7.11 4.82 -19.94
C VAL A 237 -6.82 6.15 -20.66
N ILE A 238 -5.70 6.80 -20.37
CA ILE A 238 -5.34 8.10 -20.97
C ILE A 238 -4.14 8.05 -21.92
N GLY A 239 -3.68 6.85 -22.31
CA GLY A 239 -2.54 6.68 -23.20
C GLY A 239 -1.20 7.22 -22.66
N ASN A 240 -0.99 7.27 -21.34
CA ASN A 240 0.20 7.85 -20.72
C ASN A 240 1.25 6.79 -20.34
N ASN A 241 2.35 6.75 -21.10
CA ASN A 241 3.44 5.80 -20.90
C ASN A 241 4.12 5.90 -19.53
N VAL A 242 4.23 7.09 -18.93
CA VAL A 242 4.82 7.22 -17.58
C VAL A 242 4.00 6.48 -16.57
N LEU A 243 2.68 6.72 -16.55
CA LEU A 243 1.77 6.08 -15.61
C LEU A 243 1.76 4.55 -15.79
N ILE A 244 1.77 4.07 -17.04
CA ILE A 244 1.86 2.65 -17.35
C ILE A 244 3.12 2.04 -16.73
N ILE A 245 4.29 2.62 -17.02
CA ILE A 245 5.60 2.10 -16.61
C ILE A 245 5.78 2.22 -15.09
N SER A 246 5.53 3.41 -14.52
CA SER A 246 5.70 3.65 -13.08
C SER A 246 4.71 2.82 -12.27
N GLY A 247 3.45 2.73 -12.72
CA GLY A 247 2.42 1.93 -12.07
C GLY A 247 2.75 0.43 -12.09
N ALA A 248 3.17 -0.11 -13.23
CA ALA A 248 3.57 -1.51 -13.34
C ALA A 248 4.77 -1.84 -12.42
N LEU A 249 5.74 -0.93 -12.33
CA LEU A 249 6.92 -1.10 -11.47
C LEU A 249 6.51 -1.13 -9.99
N VAL A 250 5.72 -0.16 -9.53
CA VAL A 250 5.21 -0.11 -8.15
C VAL A 250 4.35 -1.33 -7.84
N GLY A 251 3.48 -1.73 -8.79
CA GLY A 251 2.64 -2.91 -8.70
C GLY A 251 3.44 -4.20 -8.48
N ALA A 252 4.45 -4.43 -9.32
CA ALA A 252 5.32 -5.60 -9.23
C ALA A 252 6.17 -5.59 -7.94
N ALA A 253 6.78 -4.46 -7.61
CA ALA A 253 7.60 -4.32 -6.39
C ALA A 253 6.75 -4.56 -5.13
N GLY A 254 5.52 -4.04 -5.09
CA GLY A 254 4.57 -4.28 -4.01
C GLY A 254 4.18 -5.75 -3.86
N LEU A 255 3.91 -6.47 -4.96
CA LEU A 255 3.62 -7.91 -4.89
C LEU A 255 4.82 -8.71 -4.38
N ILE A 256 6.02 -8.40 -4.89
CA ILE A 256 7.25 -9.07 -4.45
C ILE A 256 7.46 -8.85 -2.96
N LEU A 257 7.32 -7.61 -2.47
CA LEU A 257 7.44 -7.29 -1.05
C LEU A 257 6.39 -8.07 -0.23
N THR A 258 5.15 -8.10 -0.69
CA THR A 258 4.06 -8.84 -0.03
C THR A 258 4.39 -10.33 0.08
N MET A 259 4.92 -10.95 -0.98
CA MET A 259 5.34 -12.35 -0.97
C MET A 259 6.50 -12.61 -0.02
N ILE A 260 7.48 -11.70 0.05
CA ILE A 260 8.60 -11.79 1.00
C ILE A 260 8.10 -11.72 2.44
N MET A 261 7.16 -10.81 2.73
CA MET A 261 6.54 -10.70 4.05
C MET A 261 5.77 -11.96 4.43
N CYS A 262 4.92 -12.47 3.53
CA CYS A 262 4.19 -13.72 3.71
C CYS A 262 5.13 -14.90 4.04
N LYS A 263 6.22 -15.04 3.25
CA LYS A 263 7.23 -16.07 3.48
C LYS A 263 7.91 -15.93 4.84
N ALA A 264 8.25 -14.69 5.24
CA ALA A 264 8.85 -14.42 6.54
C ALA A 264 7.89 -14.67 7.73
N MET A 265 6.58 -14.63 7.50
CA MET A 265 5.56 -14.99 8.49
C MET A 265 5.17 -16.47 8.46
N ASN A 266 5.78 -17.28 7.59
CA ASN A 266 5.39 -18.67 7.32
C ASN A 266 3.89 -18.84 6.99
N ARG A 267 3.32 -17.88 6.26
CA ARG A 267 1.92 -17.90 5.81
C ARG A 267 1.85 -17.61 4.32
N SER A 268 0.95 -18.28 3.60
CA SER A 268 0.71 -17.97 2.18
C SER A 268 -0.09 -16.67 2.02
N LEU A 269 0.01 -16.02 0.86
CA LEU A 269 -0.82 -14.86 0.53
C LEU A 269 -2.32 -15.21 0.60
N ALA A 270 -2.71 -16.40 0.16
CA ALA A 270 -4.08 -16.89 0.26
C ALA A 270 -4.54 -17.02 1.72
N ASN A 271 -3.67 -17.50 2.62
CA ASN A 271 -4.00 -17.60 4.04
C ASN A 271 -4.12 -16.23 4.72
N VAL A 272 -3.42 -15.21 4.24
CA VAL A 272 -3.55 -13.84 4.76
C VAL A 272 -4.81 -13.16 4.21
N ALA A 273 -5.05 -13.27 2.90
CA ALA A 273 -6.20 -12.63 2.25
C ALA A 273 -7.53 -13.33 2.58
N PHE A 274 -7.54 -14.66 2.70
CA PHE A 274 -8.76 -15.46 2.83
C PHE A 274 -8.83 -16.33 4.09
N GLY A 275 -7.77 -16.42 4.89
CA GLY A 275 -7.73 -17.31 6.06
C GLY A 275 -8.76 -16.97 7.14
N ALA A 276 -9.09 -15.69 7.29
CA ALA A 276 -10.10 -15.23 8.24
C ALA A 276 -11.54 -15.55 7.81
N PHE A 277 -11.77 -15.92 6.55
CA PHE A 277 -13.11 -16.26 6.04
C PHE A 277 -13.57 -17.67 6.44
N GLY A 278 -13.07 -18.22 7.56
CA GLY A 278 -13.41 -19.56 8.03
C GLY A 278 -12.68 -20.66 7.24
N GLY A 279 -11.36 -20.55 7.10
CA GLY A 279 -10.54 -21.73 6.81
C GLY A 279 -10.52 -22.65 8.03
N GLU A 280 -10.43 -23.96 7.81
CA GLU A 280 -10.30 -24.97 8.87
C GLU A 280 -9.34 -24.46 9.93
N THR A 281 -9.80 -24.38 11.18
CA THR A 281 -8.89 -24.39 12.31
C THR A 281 -8.01 -25.60 12.08
N SER A 282 -6.77 -25.37 11.64
CA SER A 282 -5.73 -26.38 11.75
C SER A 282 -5.89 -26.89 13.16
N SER A 283 -6.23 -28.17 13.29
CA SER A 283 -6.32 -28.84 14.58
C SER A 283 -5.08 -28.39 15.33
N ALA A 284 -5.27 -27.55 16.35
CA ALA A 284 -4.14 -27.09 17.14
C ALA A 284 -3.47 -28.38 17.56
N ALA A 285 -2.27 -28.64 17.03
CA ALA A 285 -1.44 -29.69 17.58
C ALA A 285 -1.49 -29.42 19.07
N GLN A 286 -1.90 -30.40 19.89
CA GLN A 286 -1.83 -30.25 21.33
C GLN A 286 -0.39 -29.90 21.64
N ILE A 287 -0.11 -28.60 21.78
CA ILE A 287 1.13 -28.11 22.34
C ILE A 287 1.05 -28.66 23.75
N GLY A 288 1.90 -29.64 24.05
CA GLY A 288 1.85 -30.36 25.32
C GLY A 288 1.67 -29.35 26.45
N SER A 289 0.59 -29.51 27.20
CA SER A 289 0.23 -28.67 28.34
C SER A 289 1.16 -28.93 29.53
N GLY A 290 2.46 -28.94 29.28
CA GLY A 290 3.44 -28.93 30.35
C GLY A 290 3.33 -27.57 31.04
N ASP A 291 3.13 -27.58 32.35
CA ASP A 291 3.34 -26.43 33.22
C ASP A 291 4.79 -25.96 33.04
N GLN A 292 5.02 -25.04 32.11
CA GLN A 292 6.30 -24.36 31.99
C GLN A 292 6.33 -23.27 33.05
N THR A 293 7.23 -23.41 34.01
CA THR A 293 7.44 -22.39 35.05
C THR A 293 8.19 -21.20 34.44
N ALA A 294 7.53 -20.05 34.37
CA ALA A 294 8.18 -18.80 34.01
C ALA A 294 9.16 -18.40 35.12
N ARG A 295 10.43 -18.18 34.77
CA ARG A 295 11.43 -17.63 35.70
C ARG A 295 11.40 -16.11 35.61
N SER A 296 11.20 -15.44 36.73
CA SER A 296 11.29 -13.98 36.83
C SER A 296 12.67 -13.54 37.35
N VAL A 297 13.13 -12.39 36.88
CA VAL A 297 14.31 -11.69 37.36
C VAL A 297 13.97 -10.20 37.47
N ASP A 298 14.54 -9.51 38.45
CA ASP A 298 14.42 -8.06 38.59
C ASP A 298 15.44 -7.32 37.69
N ALA A 299 15.35 -5.99 37.65
CA ALA A 299 16.21 -5.17 36.79
C ALA A 299 17.69 -5.27 37.20
N GLU A 300 17.96 -5.26 38.51
CA GLU A 300 19.30 -5.42 39.08
C GLU A 300 19.88 -6.79 38.74
N GLY A 301 19.10 -7.87 38.87
CA GLY A 301 19.53 -9.21 38.49
C GLY A 301 19.84 -9.34 37.00
N ALA A 302 19.04 -8.71 36.13
CA ALA A 302 19.32 -8.66 34.70
C ALA A 302 20.60 -7.87 34.39
N ALA A 303 20.82 -6.74 35.07
CA ALA A 303 22.04 -5.94 34.92
C ALA A 303 23.30 -6.70 35.36
N MET A 304 23.20 -7.50 36.43
CA MET A 304 24.29 -8.37 36.88
C MET A 304 24.65 -9.42 35.84
N ILE A 305 23.66 -10.06 35.21
CA ILE A 305 23.91 -11.03 34.12
C ILE A 305 24.62 -10.34 32.94
N LEU A 306 24.16 -9.14 32.56
CA LEU A 306 24.73 -8.38 31.45
C LEU A 306 26.16 -7.87 31.74
N ALA A 307 26.47 -7.52 33.00
CA ALA A 307 27.78 -7.00 33.38
C ALA A 307 28.93 -8.00 33.19
N TYR A 308 28.65 -9.30 33.21
CA TYR A 308 29.63 -10.36 32.98
C TYR A 308 29.54 -10.99 31.58
N ALA A 309 28.62 -10.51 30.73
CA ALA A 309 28.47 -11.01 29.38
C ALA A 309 29.62 -10.52 28.48
N GLN A 310 30.16 -11.40 27.63
CA GLN A 310 31.17 -11.04 26.63
C GLN A 310 30.56 -10.69 25.26
N SER A 311 29.38 -11.23 24.97
CA SER A 311 28.62 -10.94 23.76
C SER A 311 27.14 -10.92 24.09
N VAL A 312 26.44 -9.93 23.54
CA VAL A 312 25.00 -9.71 23.76
C VAL A 312 24.32 -9.56 22.41
N VAL A 313 23.26 -10.34 22.18
CA VAL A 313 22.42 -10.21 21.00
C VAL A 313 21.05 -9.69 21.40
N VAL A 314 20.72 -8.49 20.95
CA VAL A 314 19.44 -7.84 21.19
C VAL A 314 18.45 -8.25 20.09
N VAL A 315 17.31 -8.81 20.50
CA VAL A 315 16.22 -9.21 19.59
C VAL A 315 15.03 -8.26 19.81
N PRO A 316 14.96 -7.11 19.12
CA PRO A 316 13.89 -6.14 19.30
C PRO A 316 12.57 -6.65 18.72
N GLY A 317 11.47 -6.36 19.41
CA GLY A 317 10.11 -6.63 18.96
C GLY A 317 9.23 -5.38 19.00
N TYR A 318 7.98 -5.51 18.55
CA TYR A 318 7.02 -4.39 18.51
C TYR A 318 6.80 -3.74 19.90
N GLY A 319 6.93 -4.50 20.99
CA GLY A 319 6.83 -3.97 22.36
C GLY A 319 7.83 -2.85 22.66
N LEU A 320 9.04 -2.91 22.09
CA LEU A 320 10.06 -1.85 22.23
C LEU A 320 9.55 -0.53 21.66
N ALA A 321 8.92 -0.58 20.48
CA ALA A 321 8.38 0.59 19.79
C ALA A 321 7.17 1.17 20.53
N VAL A 322 6.27 0.32 21.04
CA VAL A 322 5.10 0.77 21.81
C VAL A 322 5.55 1.46 23.11
N ALA A 323 6.56 0.92 23.78
CA ALA A 323 7.10 1.48 25.01
C ALA A 323 8.01 2.72 24.80
N GLN A 324 8.30 3.08 23.54
CA GLN A 324 9.26 4.15 23.19
C GLN A 324 10.65 3.93 23.83
N ALA A 325 11.06 2.67 24.01
CA ALA A 325 12.25 2.30 24.77
C ALA A 325 13.53 2.22 23.91
N GLN A 326 13.47 2.54 22.61
CA GLN A 326 14.62 2.47 21.71
C GLN A 326 15.82 3.32 22.16
N HIS A 327 15.57 4.51 22.74
CA HIS A 327 16.63 5.40 23.21
C HIS A 327 17.32 4.86 24.47
N GLU A 328 16.56 4.31 25.41
CA GLU A 328 17.12 3.72 26.63
C GLU A 328 17.84 2.41 26.33
N LEU A 329 17.31 1.61 25.40
CA LEU A 329 18.00 0.42 24.90
C LEU A 329 19.35 0.80 24.26
N ARG A 330 19.39 1.86 23.43
CA ARG A 330 20.64 2.32 22.81
C ARG A 330 21.66 2.73 23.87
N LYS A 331 21.27 3.54 24.85
CA LYS A 331 22.15 3.94 25.97
C LYS A 331 22.68 2.73 26.75
N ALA A 332 21.82 1.75 27.03
CA ALA A 332 22.23 0.55 27.74
C ALA A 332 23.25 -0.27 26.94
N MET A 333 23.05 -0.38 25.63
CA MET A 333 23.98 -1.10 24.74
C MET A 333 25.30 -0.34 24.55
N ASP A 334 25.27 0.99 24.41
CA ASP A 334 26.47 1.82 24.35
C ASP A 334 27.34 1.64 25.60
N ASN A 335 26.73 1.60 26.80
CA ASN A 335 27.45 1.32 28.05
C ASN A 335 28.11 -0.07 28.09
N LEU A 336 27.54 -1.06 27.41
CA LEU A 336 28.13 -2.40 27.30
C LEU A 336 29.27 -2.42 26.27
N GLU A 337 29.09 -1.74 25.13
CA GLU A 337 30.13 -1.56 24.11
C GLU A 337 31.36 -0.85 24.68
N GLU A 338 31.17 0.20 25.50
CA GLU A 338 32.26 0.90 26.21
C GLU A 338 33.05 0.00 27.15
N ARG A 339 32.43 -1.07 27.66
CA ARG A 339 33.07 -2.10 28.51
C ARG A 339 33.68 -3.23 27.69
N GLY A 340 33.68 -3.14 26.35
CA GLY A 340 34.26 -4.13 25.45
C GLY A 340 33.38 -5.34 25.14
N VAL A 341 32.08 -5.27 25.43
CA VAL A 341 31.12 -6.33 25.10
C VAL A 341 30.73 -6.27 23.62
N ASP A 342 30.73 -7.40 22.92
CA ASP A 342 30.28 -7.49 21.52
C ASP A 342 28.75 -7.47 21.44
N VAL A 343 28.17 -6.30 21.14
CA VAL A 343 26.72 -6.11 21.02
C VAL A 343 26.26 -6.20 19.58
N LYS A 344 25.23 -7.02 19.32
CA LYS A 344 24.61 -7.19 18.00
C LYS A 344 23.10 -7.07 18.07
N TYR A 345 22.49 -6.59 16.99
CA TYR A 345 21.03 -6.55 16.84
C TYR A 345 20.58 -7.61 15.84
N ALA A 346 19.69 -8.49 16.28
CA ALA A 346 19.07 -9.52 15.44
C ALA A 346 17.60 -9.15 15.19
N ILE A 347 17.35 -8.52 14.04
CA ILE A 347 16.01 -8.04 13.66
C ILE A 347 15.30 -9.13 12.85
N HIS A 348 14.21 -9.67 13.39
CA HIS A 348 13.36 -10.58 12.62
C HIS A 348 12.68 -9.82 11.46
N PRO A 349 12.57 -10.37 10.23
CA PRO A 349 12.09 -9.62 9.06
C PRO A 349 10.67 -9.04 9.18
N VAL A 350 9.85 -9.62 10.06
CA VAL A 350 8.46 -9.18 10.34
C VAL A 350 8.30 -8.54 11.72
N ALA A 351 9.41 -8.16 12.37
CA ALA A 351 9.34 -7.44 13.65
C ALA A 351 8.75 -6.03 13.45
N GLY A 352 7.65 -5.76 14.16
CA GLY A 352 6.95 -4.47 14.12
C GLY A 352 5.63 -4.52 13.37
N ARG A 353 5.25 -3.38 12.77
CA ARG A 353 3.99 -3.19 12.02
C ARG A 353 4.20 -2.78 10.55
N MET A 354 5.42 -2.81 10.04
CA MET A 354 5.74 -2.63 8.61
C MET A 354 7.08 -3.29 8.30
N PRO A 355 7.36 -3.65 7.03
CA PRO A 355 8.70 -4.08 6.63
C PRO A 355 9.75 -3.06 7.02
N GLY A 356 10.80 -3.52 7.71
CA GLY A 356 11.89 -2.66 8.16
C GLY A 356 11.52 -1.69 9.29
N HIS A 357 10.39 -1.86 9.98
CA HIS A 357 9.97 -0.97 11.07
C HIS A 357 11.08 -0.83 12.12
N MET A 358 11.61 -1.94 12.64
CA MET A 358 12.67 -1.90 13.65
C MET A 358 13.98 -1.32 13.13
N ASN A 359 14.30 -1.49 11.84
CA ASN A 359 15.50 -0.93 11.23
C ASN A 359 15.51 0.60 11.17
N VAL A 360 14.32 1.21 11.15
CA VAL A 360 14.17 2.67 11.09
C VAL A 360 14.06 3.27 12.49
N LEU A 361 13.56 2.51 13.47
CA LEU A 361 13.44 2.97 14.85
C LEU A 361 14.74 2.89 15.65
N LEU A 362 15.62 1.94 15.31
CA LEU A 362 16.95 1.77 15.91
C LEU A 362 18.00 2.57 15.15
#